data_AF-Q16PX5-F1
#
_entry.id   AF-Q16PX5-F1
#
_cell.length_a   1.000
_cell.length_b   1.000
_cell.length_c   1.000
_cell.angle_alpha   90.00
_cell.angle_beta   90.00
_cell.angle_gamma   90.00
#
_symmetry.space_group_name_H-M   'P 1'
#
loop_
_entity.id
_entity.type
_entity.pdbx_description
1 polymer ?
#
loop_
_entity_poly.entity_id
_entity_poly.type
_entity_poly.pdbx_seq_one_letter_code
_entity_poly.pdbx_strand_id
1 'polypeptide(L)'
;MLVHLLPTLIVTLLGIGTVVAQPRPDDPSCMEGNQRKAHDCCRMPMLVEQSVMNRCMTENPMTPPVPGVQRTEGCCIAHCVLTTLNAFRDNLIDAAAAKRALTQSMGANSSFVSLVSGVVDECVNLVHGNAAYKVAPVASTPGRPGCSFMPEGFVNCIKGRFFQQCPTAEWTRDAACDQLKQKLTAGCSFGSLMG
;
A
#
# COMPACT_ATOMS: atom_id res chain seq x y z
N MET A 1 52.12 41.52 -28.48
CA MET A 1 51.69 40.11 -28.30
C MET A 1 50.44 40.13 -27.44
N LEU A 2 49.31 39.79 -28.05
CA LEU A 2 47.97 39.82 -27.48
C LEU A 2 47.75 38.49 -26.74
N VAL A 3 47.57 38.52 -25.42
CA VAL A 3 47.16 37.33 -24.65
C VAL A 3 45.76 37.62 -24.10
N HIS A 4 44.76 37.14 -24.83
CA HIS A 4 43.41 36.98 -24.32
C HIS A 4 43.38 35.83 -23.32
N LEU A 5 43.01 36.12 -22.06
CA LEU A 5 42.55 35.10 -21.11
C LEU A 5 41.20 35.57 -20.57
N LEU A 6 40.15 34.88 -21.04
CA LEU A 6 38.77 35.01 -20.61
C LEU A 6 38.61 34.58 -19.13
N PRO A 7 37.66 35.16 -18.39
CA PRO A 7 37.36 34.77 -17.02
C PRO A 7 36.62 33.42 -16.98
N THR A 8 37.17 32.45 -16.26
CA THR A 8 36.54 31.15 -15.99
C THR A 8 35.35 31.34 -15.07
N LEU A 9 34.14 31.39 -15.62
CA LEU A 9 32.89 31.35 -14.85
C LEU A 9 32.63 29.90 -14.41
N ILE A 10 33.04 29.54 -13.20
CA ILE A 10 32.68 28.24 -12.59
C ILE A 10 31.21 28.30 -12.19
N VAL A 11 30.34 27.76 -13.03
CA VAL A 11 28.94 27.50 -12.69
C VAL A 11 28.89 26.25 -11.81
N THR A 12 28.86 26.43 -10.50
CA THR A 12 28.54 25.36 -9.54
C THR A 12 27.05 25.04 -9.66
N LEU A 13 26.73 24.03 -10.49
CA LEU A 13 25.44 23.36 -10.51
C LEU A 13 25.24 22.63 -9.17
N LEU A 14 24.63 23.32 -8.20
CA LEU A 14 23.98 22.68 -7.05
C LEU A 14 22.79 21.89 -7.59
N GLY A 15 23.04 20.64 -7.99
CA GLY A 15 22.00 19.67 -8.26
C GLY A 15 21.22 19.43 -6.97
N ILE A 16 20.06 20.08 -6.82
CA ILE A 16 19.09 19.74 -5.79
C ILE A 16 18.51 18.38 -6.21
N GLY A 17 19.19 17.31 -5.82
CA GLY A 17 18.65 15.97 -5.94
C GLY A 17 17.38 15.92 -5.10
N THR A 18 16.22 15.96 -5.74
CA THR A 18 14.96 15.65 -5.05
C THR A 18 15.05 14.19 -4.64
N VAL A 19 15.38 13.95 -3.37
CA VAL A 19 15.23 12.63 -2.78
C VAL A 19 13.73 12.32 -2.83
N VAL A 20 13.31 11.58 -3.85
CA VAL A 20 11.96 11.03 -3.88
C VAL A 20 11.93 10.00 -2.76
N ALA A 21 11.42 10.42 -1.60
CA ALA A 21 11.36 9.57 -0.43
C ALA A 21 10.36 8.43 -0.71
N GLN A 22 10.77 7.20 -0.40
CA GLN A 22 9.88 6.03 -0.33
C GLN A 22 8.72 6.29 0.65
N PRO A 23 7.64 5.48 0.64
CA PRO A 23 6.58 5.63 1.62
C PRO A 23 7.21 5.55 3.02
N ARG A 24 6.88 6.52 3.85
CA ARG A 24 7.40 6.56 5.22
C ARG A 24 6.85 5.35 5.98
N PRO A 25 7.64 4.76 6.90
CA PRO A 25 7.10 3.81 7.85
C PRO A 25 6.01 4.50 8.69
N ASP A 26 5.03 3.72 9.13
CA ASP A 26 4.04 4.19 10.10
C ASP A 26 4.74 4.62 11.39
N ASP A 27 4.16 5.63 12.04
CA ASP A 27 4.59 6.04 13.38
C ASP A 27 4.38 4.87 14.36
N PRO A 28 5.32 4.59 15.28
CA PRO A 28 5.16 3.51 16.28
C PRO A 28 3.83 3.57 17.05
N SER A 29 3.28 4.77 17.29
CA SER A 29 1.98 4.95 17.94
C SER A 29 0.80 4.29 17.22
N CYS A 30 0.94 3.95 15.94
CA CYS A 30 -0.06 3.20 15.18
C CYS A 30 -0.28 1.79 15.73
N MET A 31 0.74 1.17 16.32
CA MET A 31 0.69 -0.17 16.91
C MET A 31 0.44 -0.14 18.42
N GLU A 32 0.74 0.97 19.09
CA GLU A 32 0.66 1.08 20.55
C GLU A 32 -0.77 1.22 21.06
N GLY A 33 -1.11 0.51 22.15
CA GLY A 33 -2.39 0.69 22.85
C GLY A 33 -3.62 0.14 22.13
N ASN A 34 -3.46 -0.67 21.09
CA ASN A 34 -4.57 -1.36 20.44
C ASN A 34 -5.13 -2.45 21.36
N GLN A 35 -6.42 -2.36 21.73
CA GLN A 35 -7.12 -3.39 22.51
C GLN A 35 -7.82 -4.44 21.64
N ARG A 36 -7.94 -4.17 20.34
CA ARG A 36 -8.52 -5.04 19.31
C ARG A 36 -7.62 -5.02 18.09
N LYS A 37 -7.72 -6.06 17.26
CA LYS A 37 -7.17 -6.05 15.91
C LYS A 37 -8.26 -5.64 14.93
N ALA A 38 -7.87 -5.02 13.83
CA ALA A 38 -8.85 -4.56 12.84
C ALA A 38 -9.74 -5.70 12.29
N HIS A 39 -9.23 -6.93 12.18
CA HIS A 39 -10.05 -8.06 11.72
C HIS A 39 -11.08 -8.55 12.76
N ASP A 40 -10.89 -8.26 14.04
CA ASP A 40 -11.88 -8.56 15.10
C ASP A 40 -13.05 -7.56 15.07
N CYS A 41 -12.84 -6.41 14.44
CA CYS A 41 -13.75 -5.28 14.44
C CYS A 41 -14.65 -5.23 13.21
N CYS A 42 -14.17 -5.70 12.05
CA CYS A 42 -14.93 -5.72 10.82
C CYS A 42 -14.73 -7.06 10.10
N ARG A 43 -15.83 -7.77 9.85
CA ARG A 43 -15.83 -9.00 9.05
C ARG A 43 -15.71 -8.67 7.56
N MET A 44 -14.52 -8.23 7.15
CA MET A 44 -14.24 -7.92 5.74
C MET A 44 -14.20 -9.19 4.89
N PRO A 45 -14.66 -9.13 3.63
CA PRO A 45 -14.57 -10.25 2.72
C PRO A 45 -13.13 -10.51 2.30
N MET A 46 -12.88 -11.68 1.73
CA MET A 46 -11.63 -11.92 1.02
C MET A 46 -11.55 -10.98 -0.18
N LEU A 47 -10.40 -10.32 -0.33
CA LEU A 47 -10.15 -9.38 -1.43
C LEU A 47 -9.68 -10.07 -2.71
N VAL A 48 -9.25 -11.31 -2.59
CA VAL A 48 -8.78 -12.15 -3.69
C VAL A 48 -9.07 -13.61 -3.37
N GLU A 49 -9.26 -14.41 -4.41
CA GLU A 49 -9.35 -15.86 -4.33
C GLU A 49 -8.24 -16.48 -3.47
N GLN A 50 -8.62 -17.41 -2.60
CA GLN A 50 -7.70 -18.03 -1.64
C GLN A 50 -6.54 -18.74 -2.33
N SER A 51 -6.77 -19.33 -3.50
CA SER A 51 -5.74 -20.01 -4.30
C SER A 51 -4.64 -19.05 -4.77
N VAL A 52 -5.01 -17.85 -5.19
CA VAL A 52 -4.07 -16.79 -5.59
C VAL A 52 -3.29 -16.28 -4.39
N MET A 53 -3.97 -16.03 -3.26
CA MET A 53 -3.30 -15.60 -2.03
C MET A 53 -2.28 -16.64 -1.56
N ASN A 54 -2.68 -17.92 -1.50
CA ASN A 54 -1.81 -19.01 -1.06
C ASN A 54 -0.56 -19.13 -1.94
N ARG A 55 -0.73 -19.11 -3.27
CA ARG A 55 0.40 -19.16 -4.20
C ARG A 55 1.39 -18.01 -3.94
N CYS A 56 0.88 -16.78 -3.85
CA CYS A 56 1.73 -15.62 -3.63
C CYS A 56 2.44 -15.64 -2.27
N MET A 57 1.80 -16.16 -1.22
CA MET A 57 2.45 -16.37 0.09
C MET A 57 3.56 -17.43 0.01
N THR A 58 3.33 -18.53 -0.70
CA THR A 58 4.34 -19.59 -0.89
C THR A 58 5.57 -19.09 -1.66
N GLU A 59 5.36 -18.30 -2.70
CA GLU A 59 6.44 -17.76 -3.53
C GLU A 59 7.18 -16.59 -2.86
N ASN A 60 6.55 -15.92 -1.89
CA ASN A 60 7.07 -14.70 -1.27
C ASN A 60 6.95 -14.78 0.26
N PRO A 61 7.88 -15.48 0.94
CA PRO A 61 7.84 -15.58 2.40
C PRO A 61 7.92 -14.20 3.05
N MET A 62 7.04 -13.96 4.03
CA MET A 62 7.02 -12.69 4.75
C MET A 62 8.29 -12.52 5.58
N THR A 63 8.91 -11.35 5.45
CA THR A 63 9.91 -10.88 6.41
C THR A 63 9.22 -9.83 7.28
N PRO A 64 9.18 -9.99 8.61
CA PRO A 64 8.57 -9.01 9.50
C PRO A 64 9.22 -7.62 9.30
N PRO A 65 8.42 -6.54 9.25
CA PRO A 65 8.99 -5.20 9.24
C PRO A 65 9.75 -4.96 10.56
N VAL A 66 10.90 -4.30 10.47
CA VAL A 66 11.62 -3.82 11.66
C VAL A 66 11.13 -2.40 11.95
N PRO A 67 10.58 -2.13 13.16
CA PRO A 67 10.08 -0.80 13.50
C PRO A 67 11.12 0.29 13.29
N GLY A 68 10.70 1.42 12.70
CA GLY A 68 11.56 2.58 12.43
C GLY A 68 12.58 2.40 11.29
N VAL A 69 12.67 1.21 10.68
CA VAL A 69 13.58 0.96 9.55
C VAL A 69 12.85 1.19 8.24
N GLN A 70 13.41 2.07 7.41
CA GLN A 70 12.90 2.31 6.06
C GLN A 70 13.02 1.03 5.23
N ARG A 71 11.90 0.57 4.67
CA ARG A 71 11.89 -0.55 3.75
C ARG A 71 12.39 -0.12 2.38
N THR A 72 13.21 -0.95 1.75
CA THR A 72 13.79 -0.69 0.43
C THR A 72 12.90 -1.13 -0.73
N GLU A 73 11.85 -1.90 -0.44
CA GLU A 73 10.84 -2.36 -1.38
C GLU A 73 9.47 -2.54 -0.70
N GLY A 74 8.43 -2.62 -1.52
CA GLY A 74 7.06 -2.92 -1.09
C GLY A 74 6.81 -4.39 -0.79
N CYS A 75 5.59 -4.71 -0.40
CA CYS A 75 5.14 -6.07 -0.10
C CYS A 75 5.09 -6.93 -1.38
N CYS A 76 5.98 -7.93 -1.46
CA CYS A 76 6.04 -8.85 -2.60
C CYS A 76 4.79 -9.71 -2.77
N ILE A 77 4.08 -10.02 -1.68
CA ILE A 77 2.79 -10.73 -1.76
C ILE A 77 1.76 -9.84 -2.47
N ALA A 78 1.65 -8.56 -2.09
CA ALA A 78 0.72 -7.63 -2.75
C ALA A 78 1.09 -7.42 -4.23
N HIS A 79 2.38 -7.32 -4.54
CA HIS A 79 2.88 -7.25 -5.91
C HIS A 79 2.49 -8.49 -6.72
N CYS A 80 2.74 -9.69 -6.20
CA CYS A 80 2.39 -10.96 -6.83
C CYS A 80 0.88 -11.05 -7.09
N VAL A 81 0.05 -10.70 -6.08
CA VAL A 81 -1.41 -10.76 -6.19
C VAL A 81 -1.90 -9.84 -7.31
N LEU A 82 -1.52 -8.56 -7.31
CA LEU A 82 -2.03 -7.64 -8.32
C LEU A 82 -1.50 -7.94 -9.72
N THR A 83 -0.26 -8.42 -9.84
CA THR A 83 0.27 -8.88 -11.13
C THR A 83 -0.50 -10.10 -11.64
N THR A 84 -0.78 -11.07 -10.77
CA THR A 84 -1.57 -12.27 -11.10
C THR A 84 -2.96 -11.90 -11.62
N LEU A 85 -3.59 -10.88 -11.03
CA LEU A 85 -4.92 -10.42 -11.39
C LEU A 85 -4.93 -9.49 -12.62
N ASN A 86 -3.77 -9.25 -13.25
CA ASN A 86 -3.57 -8.23 -14.28
C ASN A 86 -4.01 -6.82 -13.82
N ALA A 87 -3.99 -6.57 -12.51
CA ALA A 87 -4.34 -5.30 -11.89
C ALA A 87 -3.11 -4.40 -11.65
N PHE A 88 -1.89 -4.90 -11.91
CA PHE A 88 -0.66 -4.13 -11.81
C PHE A 88 0.32 -4.49 -12.93
N ARG A 89 0.83 -3.47 -13.62
CA ARG A 89 1.85 -3.57 -14.67
C ARG A 89 2.52 -2.22 -14.87
N ASP A 90 3.80 -2.19 -15.21
CA ASP A 90 4.53 -0.97 -15.59
C ASP A 90 4.38 0.18 -14.56
N ASN A 91 4.35 -0.19 -13.28
CA ASN A 91 4.15 0.71 -12.16
C ASN A 91 2.84 1.51 -12.21
N LEU A 92 1.79 0.88 -12.74
CA LEU A 92 0.42 1.39 -12.79
C LEU A 92 -0.55 0.33 -12.27
N ILE A 93 -1.62 0.80 -11.65
CA ILE A 93 -2.73 -0.02 -11.18
C ILE A 93 -3.84 0.10 -12.23
N ASP A 94 -4.31 -1.03 -12.74
CA ASP A 94 -5.49 -1.08 -13.60
C ASP A 94 -6.75 -1.11 -12.72
N ALA A 95 -7.43 0.03 -12.64
CA ALA A 95 -8.64 0.18 -11.84
C ALA A 95 -9.77 -0.78 -12.27
N ALA A 96 -9.91 -1.03 -13.58
CA ALA A 96 -10.96 -1.90 -14.09
C ALA A 96 -10.68 -3.36 -13.74
N ALA A 97 -9.44 -3.81 -13.87
CA ALA A 97 -9.01 -5.14 -13.44
C ALA A 97 -9.15 -5.31 -11.92
N ALA A 98 -8.76 -4.31 -11.13
CA ALA A 98 -8.90 -4.33 -9.68
C ALA A 98 -10.38 -4.43 -9.24
N LYS A 99 -11.27 -3.61 -9.83
CA LYS A 99 -12.72 -3.67 -9.57
C LYS A 99 -13.29 -5.06 -9.89
N ARG A 100 -12.98 -5.59 -11.07
CA ARG A 100 -13.43 -6.94 -11.47
C ARG A 100 -12.97 -8.01 -10.49
N ALA A 101 -11.69 -8.02 -10.13
CA ALA A 101 -11.12 -9.01 -9.23
C ALA A 101 -11.75 -8.95 -7.82
N LEU A 102 -11.92 -7.75 -7.28
CA LEU A 102 -12.57 -7.55 -5.97
C LEU A 102 -14.03 -8.02 -6.00
N THR A 103 -14.82 -7.59 -6.98
CA THR A 103 -16.23 -8.00 -7.08
C THR A 103 -16.38 -9.51 -7.26
N GLN A 104 -15.51 -10.14 -8.06
CA GLN A 104 -15.50 -11.60 -8.23
C GLN A 104 -15.18 -12.31 -6.92
N SER A 105 -14.13 -11.90 -6.23
CA SER A 105 -13.70 -12.54 -4.97
C SER A 105 -14.70 -12.39 -3.83
N MET A 106 -15.44 -11.27 -3.78
CA MET A 106 -16.41 -11.03 -2.71
C MET A 106 -17.72 -11.80 -2.91
N GLY A 107 -18.04 -12.16 -4.16
CA GLY A 107 -19.34 -12.69 -4.54
C GLY A 107 -20.44 -11.63 -4.50
N ALA A 108 -21.56 -11.93 -5.17
CA ALA A 108 -22.65 -10.97 -5.38
C ALA A 108 -23.38 -10.54 -4.09
N ASN A 109 -23.34 -11.37 -3.03
CA ASN A 109 -24.08 -11.14 -1.79
C ASN A 109 -23.27 -10.41 -0.70
N SER A 110 -22.04 -9.98 -1.01
CA SER A 110 -21.23 -9.27 -0.03
C SER A 110 -21.79 -7.87 0.22
N SER A 111 -21.93 -7.52 1.50
CA SER A 111 -22.32 -6.18 1.98
C SER A 111 -21.39 -5.06 1.52
N PHE A 112 -20.23 -5.39 0.94
CA PHE A 112 -19.20 -4.45 0.49
C PHE A 112 -19.22 -4.17 -1.01
N VAL A 113 -19.99 -4.93 -1.82
CA VAL A 113 -19.94 -4.83 -3.28
C VAL A 113 -20.24 -3.41 -3.78
N SER A 114 -21.19 -2.72 -3.14
CA SER A 114 -21.54 -1.33 -3.48
C SER A 114 -20.42 -0.33 -3.22
N LEU A 115 -19.47 -0.65 -2.33
CA LEU A 115 -18.33 0.19 -1.98
C LEU A 115 -17.15 0.03 -2.97
N VAL A 116 -17.08 -1.10 -3.67
CA VAL A 116 -15.89 -1.49 -4.47
C VAL A 116 -15.47 -0.40 -5.47
N SER A 117 -16.39 0.15 -6.25
CA SER A 117 -16.00 1.12 -7.28
C SER A 117 -15.38 2.37 -6.68
N GLY A 118 -16.04 2.98 -5.69
CA GLY A 118 -15.55 4.21 -5.05
C GLY A 118 -14.23 3.98 -4.32
N VAL A 119 -14.13 2.89 -3.57
CA VAL A 119 -12.91 2.53 -2.83
C VAL A 119 -11.74 2.27 -3.77
N VAL A 120 -11.94 1.58 -4.90
CA VAL A 120 -10.87 1.38 -5.89
C VAL A 120 -10.42 2.70 -6.50
N ASP A 121 -11.34 3.56 -6.93
CA ASP A 121 -10.99 4.82 -7.59
C ASP A 121 -10.21 5.75 -6.64
N GLU A 122 -10.65 5.85 -5.38
CA GLU A 122 -9.92 6.59 -4.35
C GLU A 122 -8.49 6.05 -4.16
N CYS A 123 -8.34 4.73 -4.07
CA CYS A 123 -7.05 4.12 -3.79
C CYS A 123 -6.10 4.14 -4.98
N VAL A 124 -6.60 4.04 -6.22
CA VAL A 124 -5.80 4.26 -7.43
C VAL A 124 -5.30 5.70 -7.46
N ASN A 125 -6.18 6.68 -7.23
CA ASN A 125 -5.80 8.10 -7.21
C ASN A 125 -4.74 8.37 -6.13
N LEU A 126 -4.88 7.79 -4.95
CA LEU A 126 -3.90 7.92 -3.87
C LEU A 126 -2.51 7.45 -4.28
N VAL A 127 -2.40 6.23 -4.84
CA VAL A 127 -1.08 5.67 -5.16
C VAL A 127 -0.49 6.24 -6.45
N HIS A 128 -1.31 6.65 -7.40
CA HIS A 128 -0.83 7.31 -8.64
C HIS A 128 -0.46 8.77 -8.41
N GLY A 129 -1.13 9.46 -7.48
CA GLY A 129 -0.86 10.85 -7.12
C GLY A 129 0.36 11.04 -6.22
N ASN A 130 0.85 9.97 -5.57
CA ASN A 130 1.94 10.06 -4.61
C ASN A 130 3.25 9.48 -5.17
N ALA A 131 4.26 10.35 -5.38
CA ALA A 131 5.57 9.99 -5.92
C ALA A 131 6.33 8.96 -5.06
N ALA A 132 6.02 8.86 -3.76
CA ALA A 132 6.65 7.89 -2.87
C ALA A 132 6.40 6.44 -3.31
N TYR A 133 5.23 6.14 -3.89
CA TYR A 133 4.92 4.80 -4.40
C TYR A 133 5.57 4.50 -5.75
N LYS A 134 6.18 5.50 -6.40
CA LYS A 134 6.81 5.36 -7.72
C LYS A 134 8.32 5.14 -7.66
N VAL A 135 8.91 5.17 -6.46
CA VAL A 135 10.34 4.95 -6.27
C VAL A 135 10.73 3.55 -6.75
N ALA A 136 11.86 3.46 -7.46
CA ALA A 136 12.41 2.20 -7.90
C ALA A 136 12.76 1.32 -6.68
N PRO A 137 12.18 0.11 -6.56
CA PRO A 137 12.42 -0.74 -5.41
C PRO A 137 13.80 -1.39 -5.48
N VAL A 138 14.44 -1.54 -4.33
CA VAL A 138 15.68 -2.31 -4.18
C VAL A 138 15.35 -3.57 -3.42
N ALA A 139 15.59 -4.73 -4.06
CA ALA A 139 15.29 -6.03 -3.49
C ALA A 139 16.01 -6.23 -2.14
N SER A 140 15.27 -6.70 -1.14
CA SER A 140 15.83 -7.10 0.15
C SER A 140 16.57 -8.45 0.10
N THR A 141 16.38 -9.22 -0.97
CA THR A 141 17.00 -10.53 -1.17
C THR A 141 17.77 -10.56 -2.50
N PRO A 142 19.01 -11.08 -2.53
CA PRO A 142 19.77 -11.24 -3.77
C PRO A 142 19.04 -12.13 -4.79
N GLY A 143 19.23 -11.84 -6.09
CA GLY A 143 18.78 -12.72 -7.18
C GLY A 143 17.34 -12.52 -7.68
N ARG A 144 16.64 -11.47 -7.22
CA ARG A 144 15.31 -11.09 -7.75
C ARG A 144 15.15 -9.57 -7.90
N PRO A 145 14.23 -9.08 -8.74
CA PRO A 145 13.84 -7.68 -8.75
C PRO A 145 13.14 -7.28 -7.43
N GLY A 146 13.25 -6.00 -7.08
CA GLY A 146 12.53 -5.43 -5.95
C GLY A 146 11.04 -5.31 -6.23
N CYS A 147 10.21 -5.46 -5.21
CA CYS A 147 8.77 -5.35 -5.32
C CYS A 147 8.34 -3.88 -5.22
N SER A 148 7.56 -3.39 -6.20
CA SER A 148 7.02 -2.02 -6.15
C SER A 148 6.25 -1.74 -4.85
N PHE A 149 6.35 -0.51 -4.37
CA PHE A 149 5.57 -0.02 -3.22
C PHE A 149 4.09 0.22 -3.56
N MET A 150 3.77 0.43 -4.85
CA MET A 150 2.42 0.78 -5.30
C MET A 150 1.37 -0.29 -4.98
N PRO A 151 1.61 -1.61 -5.23
CA PRO A 151 0.69 -2.66 -4.81
C PRO A 151 0.38 -2.68 -3.32
N GLU A 152 1.39 -2.48 -2.47
CA GLU A 152 1.21 -2.45 -1.02
C GLU A 152 0.38 -1.23 -0.58
N GLY A 153 0.71 -0.05 -1.09
CA GLY A 153 -0.06 1.17 -0.84
C GLY A 153 -1.52 1.02 -1.25
N PHE A 154 -1.75 0.43 -2.43
CA PHE A 154 -3.09 0.21 -2.96
C PHE A 154 -3.89 -0.74 -2.06
N VAL A 155 -3.32 -1.91 -1.72
CA VAL A 155 -4.00 -2.90 -0.86
C VAL A 155 -4.26 -2.35 0.54
N ASN A 156 -3.31 -1.61 1.14
CA ASN A 156 -3.51 -0.98 2.43
C ASN A 156 -4.63 0.07 2.39
N CYS A 157 -4.71 0.86 1.31
CA CYS A 157 -5.80 1.80 1.12
C CYS A 157 -7.15 1.08 0.99
N ILE A 158 -7.26 0.03 0.16
CA ILE A 158 -8.52 -0.74 0.00
C ILE A 158 -9.01 -1.28 1.35
N LYS A 159 -8.11 -1.93 2.11
CA LYS A 159 -8.43 -2.47 3.44
C LYS A 159 -8.83 -1.36 4.41
N GLY A 160 -8.09 -0.26 4.44
CA GLY A 160 -8.40 0.89 5.30
C GLY A 160 -9.78 1.49 4.99
N ARG A 161 -10.12 1.65 3.71
CA ARG A 161 -11.42 2.18 3.30
C ARG A 161 -12.58 1.24 3.61
N PHE A 162 -12.45 -0.06 3.31
CA PHE A 162 -13.49 -1.02 3.71
C PHE A 162 -13.65 -1.11 5.22
N PHE A 163 -12.57 -0.96 5.99
CA PHE A 163 -12.67 -0.91 7.44
C PHE A 163 -13.39 0.34 7.94
N GLN A 164 -13.03 1.53 7.42
CA GLN A 164 -13.68 2.80 7.77
C GLN A 164 -15.18 2.78 7.41
N GLN A 165 -15.51 2.22 6.24
CA GLN A 165 -16.87 2.13 5.69
C GLN A 165 -17.54 0.79 6.00
N CYS A 166 -17.04 0.04 6.99
CA CYS A 166 -17.54 -1.30 7.30
C CYS A 166 -19.07 -1.27 7.54
N PRO A 167 -19.86 -2.05 6.80
CA PRO A 167 -21.31 -2.10 6.97
C PRO A 167 -21.69 -2.46 8.41
N THR A 168 -22.77 -1.88 8.93
CA THR A 168 -23.17 -2.07 10.33
C THR A 168 -23.41 -3.54 10.71
N ALA A 169 -23.88 -4.37 9.77
CA ALA A 169 -24.07 -5.80 9.98
C ALA A 169 -22.75 -6.58 10.11
N GLU A 170 -21.65 -6.00 9.64
CA GLU A 170 -20.30 -6.60 9.64
C GLU A 170 -19.40 -6.02 10.73
N TRP A 171 -19.89 -4.99 11.45
CA TRP A 171 -19.13 -4.23 12.43
C TRP A 171 -19.39 -4.72 13.86
N THR A 172 -18.32 -5.02 14.58
CA THR A 172 -18.36 -5.26 16.02
C THR A 172 -18.53 -3.92 16.74
N ARG A 173 -19.66 -3.73 17.43
CA ARG A 173 -19.93 -2.54 18.24
C ARG A 173 -19.10 -2.56 19.53
N ASP A 174 -17.92 -1.97 19.47
CA ASP A 174 -16.95 -1.89 20.57
C ASP A 174 -16.17 -0.57 20.43
N ALA A 175 -15.99 0.17 21.54
CA ALA A 175 -15.27 1.44 21.54
C ALA A 175 -13.81 1.28 21.09
N ALA A 176 -13.18 0.14 21.39
CA ALA A 176 -11.83 -0.17 20.91
C ALA A 176 -11.79 -0.31 19.38
N CYS A 177 -12.87 -0.80 18.76
CA CYS A 177 -12.97 -0.87 17.31
C CYS A 177 -13.15 0.52 16.67
N ASP A 178 -13.92 1.39 17.31
CA ASP A 178 -14.07 2.77 16.85
C ASP A 178 -12.74 3.55 16.94
N GLN A 179 -11.94 3.28 17.98
CA GLN A 179 -10.60 3.85 18.12
C GLN A 179 -9.66 3.45 16.96
N LEU A 180 -9.76 2.21 16.45
CA LEU A 180 -8.98 1.78 15.29
C LEU A 180 -9.35 2.60 14.02
N LYS A 181 -10.62 2.96 13.84
CA LYS A 181 -11.03 3.86 12.74
C LYS A 181 -10.39 5.24 12.87
N GLN A 182 -10.27 5.75 14.09
CA GLN A 182 -9.62 7.05 14.35
C GLN A 182 -8.13 7.00 14.00
N LYS A 183 -7.43 5.89 14.31
CA LYS A 183 -6.02 5.72 13.92
C LYS A 183 -5.81 5.76 12.40
N LEU A 184 -6.70 5.14 11.62
CA LEU A 184 -6.65 5.26 10.15
C LEU A 184 -6.80 6.72 9.69
N THR A 185 -7.72 7.46 10.29
CA THR A 185 -7.92 8.88 9.98
C THR A 185 -6.72 9.75 10.39
N ALA A 186 -5.99 9.35 11.44
CA ALA A 186 -4.76 10.00 11.88
C ALA A 186 -3.53 9.67 11.02
N GLY A 187 -3.68 8.81 9.99
CA GLY A 187 -2.62 8.49 9.03
C GLY A 187 -1.95 7.13 9.22
N CYS A 188 -2.43 6.30 10.15
CA CYS A 188 -1.94 4.92 10.27
C CYS A 188 -2.38 4.06 9.08
N SER A 189 -1.52 3.16 8.61
CA SER A 189 -1.92 2.15 7.64
C SER A 189 -2.77 1.07 8.30
N PHE A 190 -3.63 0.41 7.49
CA PHE A 190 -4.39 -0.74 7.96
C PHE A 190 -3.49 -1.87 8.48
N GLY A 191 -2.32 -2.08 7.86
CA GLY A 191 -1.35 -3.10 8.28
C GLY A 191 -0.92 -2.94 9.74
N SER A 192 -0.76 -1.71 10.23
CA SER A 192 -0.35 -1.44 11.61
C SER A 192 -1.44 -1.69 12.65
N LEU A 193 -2.69 -1.85 12.22
CA LEU A 193 -3.83 -2.15 13.10
C LEU A 193 -4.11 -3.66 13.23
N MET A 194 -3.26 -4.48 12.60
CA MET A 194 -3.34 -5.95 12.66
C MET A 194 -2.42 -6.55 13.73
N GLY A 195 -1.51 -5.75 14.29
CA GLY A 195 -0.61 -6.09 15.39
C GLY A 195 -1.32 -6.21 16.72
#